data_AF-W7UMD1-F1
#
_entry.id   AF-W7UMD1-F1
#
_cell.length_a   1.000
_cell.length_b   1.000
_cell.length_c   1.000
_cell.angle_alpha   90.00
_cell.angle_beta   90.00
_cell.angle_gamma   90.00
#
_symmetry.space_group_name_H-M   'P 1'
#
loop_
_entity.id
_entity.type
_entity.pdbx_description
1 polymer ?
#
loop_
_entity_poly.entity_id
_entity_poly.type
_entity_poly.pdbx_seq_one_letter_code
_entity_poly.pdbx_strand_id
1 'polypeptide(L)'
;MKKISVIITAAVMAAALFSCSMAEDDDKVSGTGSVAEVSTESVTESSEAPSEISISTEDESIPSFRLPFKAEDFDGIIDGLSVAVGGSDIIQKGTVDGMNYSITFQLGKWHRYTSNDQIVTLSKLFWQCYPKMYKRFGFVKGSPTDVSIAVEDDDYAISWTSGTHIHLNDRWLGENKTDFDCITHELVHVIQNGWDEAYLEYGAYIERFADYCRFLYAMDNGYYNDACWDLWTPEVENNRETSVRFMVWLDYFYSTPDNDLMKKFFTVCSEYKYPAAEWDAAWTEILSGSELEGHDIDDIWQMYTSSDFAKLKSEVRNEGEVSELLNAYDIRGKLTD
;
A
#
# COMPACT_ATOMS: atom_id res chain seq x y z
N MET A 1 -0.71 25.41 -45.42
CA MET A 1 0.23 25.15 -44.30
C MET A 1 -0.60 24.77 -43.09
N LYS A 2 -0.57 23.50 -42.70
CA LYS A 2 -1.27 22.97 -41.52
C LYS A 2 -0.48 23.36 -40.26
N LYS A 3 -1.12 24.01 -39.29
CA LYS A 3 -0.57 24.18 -37.94
C LYS A 3 -0.95 22.96 -37.12
N ILE A 4 0.07 22.22 -36.69
CA ILE A 4 -0.03 21.13 -35.71
C ILE A 4 0.08 21.80 -34.33
N SER A 5 -0.97 21.70 -33.52
CA SER A 5 -0.88 21.99 -32.08
C SER A 5 -0.33 20.74 -31.40
N VAL A 6 0.81 20.89 -30.75
CA VAL A 6 1.40 19.90 -29.85
C VAL A 6 0.76 20.10 -28.48
N ILE A 7 0.11 19.06 -27.98
CA ILE A 7 -0.37 18.94 -26.61
C ILE A 7 0.87 18.57 -25.77
N ILE A 8 1.21 19.42 -24.80
CA ILE A 8 2.22 19.11 -23.79
C ILE A 8 1.47 18.54 -22.59
N THR A 9 1.59 17.22 -22.38
CA THR A 9 1.17 16.57 -21.13
C THR A 9 2.25 16.88 -20.09
N ALA A 10 1.87 17.60 -19.03
CA ALA A 10 2.72 17.80 -17.87
C ALA A 10 2.71 16.50 -17.04
N ALA A 11 3.87 15.87 -16.90
CA ALA A 11 4.11 14.85 -15.89
C ALA A 11 4.53 15.59 -14.61
N VAL A 12 3.72 15.47 -13.55
CA VAL A 12 4.10 15.90 -12.20
C VAL A 12 4.83 14.72 -11.56
N MET A 13 6.16 14.78 -11.50
CA MET A 13 6.96 13.96 -10.60
C MET A 13 6.85 14.57 -9.20
N ALA A 14 6.11 13.95 -8.30
CA ALA A 14 6.28 14.16 -6.86
C ALA A 14 7.52 13.36 -6.43
N ALA A 15 8.68 13.99 -6.45
CA ALA A 15 9.90 13.44 -5.85
C ALA A 15 9.79 13.58 -4.33
N ALA A 16 9.54 12.48 -3.62
CA ALA A 16 9.84 12.38 -2.21
C ALA A 16 11.36 12.50 -2.04
N LEU A 17 11.82 13.69 -1.62
CA LEU A 17 13.23 13.97 -1.37
C LEU A 17 13.65 13.33 -0.04
N PHE A 18 14.30 12.16 -0.10
CA PHE A 18 15.21 11.70 0.94
C PHE A 18 16.63 11.65 0.37
N SER A 19 17.51 12.49 0.89
CA SER A 19 18.93 12.53 0.54
C SER A 19 19.74 11.68 1.51
N CYS A 20 20.27 10.55 1.04
CA CYS A 20 21.46 9.94 1.61
C CYS A 20 22.49 9.74 0.49
N SER A 21 23.68 10.30 0.67
CA SER A 21 24.74 10.33 -0.33
C SER A 21 25.58 9.05 -0.30
N MET A 22 25.90 8.45 -1.45
CA MET A 22 27.27 8.34 -2.00
C MET A 22 27.44 7.28 -3.08
N ALA A 23 28.23 7.68 -4.09
CA ALA A 23 29.25 6.95 -4.85
C ALA A 23 28.80 5.90 -5.91
N GLU A 24 28.95 6.34 -7.16
CA GLU A 24 29.03 5.57 -8.40
C GLU A 24 30.21 4.59 -8.39
N ASP A 25 30.03 3.42 -9.00
CA ASP A 25 31.06 2.80 -9.85
C ASP A 25 30.40 1.89 -10.91
N ASP A 26 30.79 2.14 -12.15
CA ASP A 26 30.44 1.44 -13.38
C ASP A 26 30.97 0.00 -13.39
N ASP A 27 30.21 -0.96 -13.95
CA ASP A 27 30.76 -1.76 -15.05
C ASP A 27 29.71 -2.55 -15.86
N LYS A 28 29.89 -2.50 -17.17
CA LYS A 28 29.17 -3.23 -18.22
C LYS A 28 29.59 -4.70 -18.24
N VAL A 29 28.73 -5.61 -18.71
CA VAL A 29 29.02 -6.53 -19.83
C VAL A 29 27.76 -7.28 -20.30
N SER A 30 27.67 -7.37 -21.62
CA SER A 30 26.71 -8.00 -22.54
C SER A 30 26.70 -9.54 -22.56
N GLY A 31 25.60 -10.17 -22.99
CA GLY A 31 25.63 -11.54 -23.52
C GLY A 31 24.30 -12.25 -23.83
N THR A 32 23.72 -11.94 -25.00
CA THR A 32 23.03 -12.82 -25.98
C THR A 32 22.52 -14.24 -25.61
N GLY A 33 21.21 -14.50 -25.83
CA GLY A 33 20.71 -15.33 -26.95
C GLY A 33 20.10 -16.74 -26.72
N SER A 34 18.93 -16.96 -27.37
CA SER A 34 18.30 -18.24 -27.84
C SER A 34 17.52 -19.11 -26.83
N VAL A 35 16.18 -19.23 -26.84
CA VAL A 35 15.19 -19.86 -27.78
C VAL A 35 15.26 -21.40 -27.88
N ALA A 36 14.20 -22.09 -27.39
CA ALA A 36 13.51 -23.29 -27.95
C ALA A 36 12.29 -23.65 -27.06
N GLU A 37 11.04 -23.51 -27.53
CA GLU A 37 10.13 -24.57 -28.03
C GLU A 37 9.77 -25.67 -27.00
N VAL A 38 8.58 -25.57 -26.36
CA VAL A 38 7.29 -26.22 -26.71
C VAL A 38 7.28 -27.75 -26.59
N SER A 39 6.53 -28.25 -25.62
CA SER A 39 5.78 -29.50 -25.76
C SER A 39 4.55 -29.50 -24.84
N THR A 40 3.39 -29.56 -25.47
CA THR A 40 2.07 -29.82 -24.91
C THR A 40 1.96 -31.25 -24.40
N GLU A 41 1.34 -31.47 -23.24
CA GLU A 41 0.52 -32.66 -23.03
C GLU A 41 -0.58 -32.41 -22.00
N SER A 42 -1.77 -32.87 -22.37
CA SER A 42 -3.05 -32.85 -21.68
C SER A 42 -3.21 -34.05 -20.74
N VAL A 43 -4.07 -33.93 -19.72
CA VAL A 43 -5.27 -34.78 -19.48
C VAL A 43 -5.61 -34.93 -17.97
N THR A 44 -6.92 -34.86 -17.72
CA THR A 44 -7.75 -35.39 -16.60
C THR A 44 -7.90 -34.66 -15.27
N GLU A 45 -9.14 -34.20 -15.05
CA GLU A 45 -9.80 -34.01 -13.76
C GLU A 45 -9.93 -35.33 -12.99
N SER A 46 -9.63 -35.30 -11.68
CA SER A 46 -10.30 -36.15 -10.70
C SER A 46 -10.56 -35.35 -9.42
N SER A 47 -11.81 -35.40 -8.97
CA SER A 47 -12.30 -34.83 -7.71
C SER A 47 -11.75 -35.55 -6.49
N GLU A 48 -11.25 -34.82 -5.48
CA GLU A 48 -11.20 -35.28 -4.08
C GLU A 48 -11.08 -34.10 -3.09
N ALA A 49 -11.52 -34.34 -1.86
CA ALA A 49 -11.74 -33.39 -0.76
C ALA A 49 -10.41 -32.83 -0.14
N PRO A 50 -10.46 -31.92 0.86
CA PRO A 50 -9.49 -30.82 1.02
C PRO A 50 -8.05 -31.31 1.14
N SER A 51 -7.23 -30.92 0.17
CA SER A 51 -5.87 -31.40 -0.01
C SER A 51 -4.88 -30.76 0.97
N GLU A 52 -3.99 -31.61 1.47
CA GLU A 52 -2.72 -31.25 2.08
C GLU A 52 -1.98 -30.18 1.26
N ILE A 53 -1.27 -29.29 1.96
CA ILE A 53 -0.40 -28.25 1.42
C ILE A 53 0.63 -28.92 0.49
N SER A 54 0.51 -28.72 -0.82
CA SER A 54 1.43 -29.27 -1.81
C SER A 54 2.52 -28.24 -2.15
N ILE A 55 3.74 -28.53 -1.72
CA ILE A 55 4.95 -27.79 -2.10
C ILE A 55 5.67 -28.63 -3.16
N SER A 56 5.53 -28.27 -4.44
CA SER A 56 6.29 -28.90 -5.52
C SER A 56 7.65 -28.22 -5.67
N THR A 57 8.75 -28.94 -5.44
CA THR A 57 10.12 -28.42 -5.45
C THR A 57 11.02 -29.24 -6.37
N GLU A 58 11.00 -29.03 -7.70
CA GLU A 58 12.05 -29.58 -8.59
C GLU A 58 12.32 -28.68 -9.81
N ASP A 59 13.35 -27.83 -9.70
CA ASP A 59 14.26 -27.43 -10.80
C ASP A 59 15.62 -27.05 -10.20
N GLU A 60 16.63 -27.89 -10.43
CA GLU A 60 17.98 -27.79 -9.83
C GLU A 60 18.91 -26.76 -10.52
N SER A 61 18.41 -25.98 -11.48
CA SER A 61 19.21 -24.95 -12.18
C SER A 61 19.23 -23.58 -11.50
N ILE A 62 18.40 -23.39 -10.46
CA ILE A 62 18.36 -22.20 -9.61
C ILE A 62 19.03 -22.56 -8.27
N PRO A 63 20.03 -21.81 -7.76
CA PRO A 63 20.67 -22.11 -6.48
C PRO A 63 19.59 -22.25 -5.42
N SER A 64 19.44 -23.48 -4.90
CA SER A 64 18.31 -23.98 -4.11
C SER A 64 17.46 -22.85 -3.52
N PHE A 65 16.42 -22.44 -4.25
CA PHE A 65 15.41 -21.54 -3.73
C PHE A 65 14.66 -22.32 -2.64
N ARG A 66 15.22 -22.35 -1.44
CA ARG A 66 14.50 -22.81 -0.28
C ARG A 66 13.43 -21.76 -0.07
N LEU A 67 12.17 -22.12 -0.38
CA LEU A 67 11.01 -21.29 -0.06
C LEU A 67 11.22 -20.78 1.37
N PRO A 68 11.32 -19.47 1.58
CA PRO A 68 11.59 -18.94 2.91
C PRO A 68 10.36 -19.02 3.82
N PHE A 69 9.27 -19.56 3.31
CA PHE A 69 7.99 -19.68 3.96
C PHE A 69 7.84 -21.06 4.60
N LYS A 70 7.28 -21.09 5.80
CA LYS A 70 6.56 -22.26 6.27
C LYS A 70 5.08 -21.91 6.37
N ALA A 71 4.19 -22.86 6.11
CA ALA A 71 2.75 -22.60 6.22
C ALA A 71 2.33 -22.07 7.61
N GLU A 72 3.02 -22.55 8.66
CA GLU A 72 2.87 -22.09 10.05
C GLU A 72 3.10 -20.58 10.25
N ASP A 73 3.82 -19.91 9.35
CA ASP A 73 4.00 -18.44 9.39
C ASP A 73 2.71 -17.66 9.13
N PHE A 74 1.67 -18.32 8.60
CA PHE A 74 0.40 -17.72 8.16
C PHE A 74 -0.83 -18.38 8.78
N ASP A 75 -0.63 -19.32 9.72
CA ASP A 75 -1.71 -20.01 10.42
C ASP A 75 -2.62 -19.00 11.14
N GLY A 76 -3.93 -19.09 10.87
CA GLY A 76 -4.94 -18.18 11.44
C GLY A 76 -5.04 -16.81 10.77
N ILE A 77 -4.22 -16.52 9.75
CA ILE A 77 -4.29 -15.30 8.93
C ILE A 77 -4.94 -15.60 7.58
N ILE A 78 -4.62 -16.75 6.97
CA ILE A 78 -5.05 -17.09 5.60
C ILE A 78 -5.54 -18.53 5.57
N ASP A 79 -6.75 -18.74 5.06
CA ASP A 79 -7.27 -20.07 4.78
C ASP A 79 -6.79 -20.55 3.41
N GLY A 80 -6.31 -21.80 3.34
CA GLY A 80 -5.97 -22.44 2.07
C GLY A 80 -4.81 -21.79 1.32
N LEU A 81 -3.84 -21.20 2.03
CA LEU A 81 -2.64 -20.64 1.41
C LEU A 81 -1.94 -21.70 0.55
N SER A 82 -1.83 -21.41 -0.74
CA SER A 82 -1.04 -22.17 -1.71
C SER A 82 0.13 -21.32 -2.17
N VAL A 83 1.29 -21.95 -2.34
CA VAL A 83 2.52 -21.31 -2.82
C VAL A 83 3.07 -22.12 -3.97
N ALA A 84 3.27 -21.46 -5.11
CA ALA A 84 3.88 -22.04 -6.30
C ALA A 84 5.10 -21.23 -6.71
N VAL A 85 6.11 -21.91 -7.25
CA VAL A 85 7.30 -21.27 -7.83
C VAL A 85 7.27 -21.53 -9.33
N GLY A 86 7.41 -20.48 -10.13
CA GLY A 86 7.44 -20.56 -11.59
C GLY A 86 8.60 -19.73 -12.11
N GLY A 87 9.70 -20.37 -12.52
CA GLY A 87 10.92 -19.66 -12.90
C GLY A 87 11.47 -18.81 -11.75
N SER A 88 11.51 -17.48 -11.94
CA SER A 88 11.91 -16.52 -10.90
C SER A 88 10.75 -16.02 -10.03
N ASP A 89 9.52 -16.48 -10.27
CA ASP A 89 8.34 -15.91 -9.64
C ASP A 89 7.83 -16.80 -8.50
N ILE A 90 7.33 -16.16 -7.44
CA ILE A 90 6.65 -16.82 -6.33
C ILE A 90 5.21 -16.37 -6.34
N ILE A 91 4.29 -17.30 -6.55
CA ILE A 91 2.86 -17.02 -6.59
C ILE A 91 2.24 -17.57 -5.32
N GLN A 92 1.57 -16.70 -4.58
CA GLN A 92 0.79 -17.09 -3.40
C GLN A 92 -0.69 -16.81 -3.64
N LYS A 93 -1.55 -17.74 -3.25
CA LYS A 93 -3.00 -17.59 -3.33
C LYS A 93 -3.63 -18.07 -2.05
N GLY A 94 -4.66 -17.39 -1.57
CA GLY A 94 -5.33 -17.74 -0.32
C GLY A 94 -6.65 -17.01 -0.18
N THR A 95 -7.41 -17.43 0.82
CA THR A 95 -8.74 -16.88 1.12
C THR A 95 -8.72 -16.16 2.47
N VAL A 96 -9.25 -14.95 2.51
CA VAL A 96 -9.46 -14.16 3.74
C VAL A 96 -10.89 -13.64 3.74
N ASP A 97 -11.64 -13.84 4.81
CA ASP A 97 -13.06 -13.46 4.92
C ASP A 97 -13.94 -13.95 3.75
N GLY A 98 -13.63 -15.13 3.20
CA GLY A 98 -14.34 -15.72 2.05
C GLY A 98 -14.00 -15.12 0.68
N MET A 99 -13.05 -14.17 0.63
CA MET A 99 -12.56 -13.54 -0.60
C MET A 99 -11.19 -14.12 -0.99
N ASN A 100 -11.01 -14.40 -2.28
CA ASN A 100 -9.75 -14.92 -2.81
C ASN A 100 -8.81 -13.78 -3.19
N TYR A 101 -7.58 -13.86 -2.69
CA TYR A 101 -6.49 -12.95 -3.02
C TYR A 101 -5.33 -13.72 -3.62
N SER A 102 -4.49 -13.00 -4.38
CA SER A 102 -3.22 -13.52 -4.82
C SER A 102 -2.15 -12.45 -4.88
N ILE A 103 -0.93 -12.84 -4.59
CA ILE A 103 0.26 -12.02 -4.66
C ILE A 103 1.34 -12.77 -5.45
N THR A 104 1.93 -12.11 -6.43
CA THR A 104 3.02 -12.65 -7.24
C THR A 104 4.28 -11.84 -7.01
N PHE A 105 5.30 -12.43 -6.38
CA PHE A 105 6.63 -11.82 -6.32
C PHE A 105 7.40 -12.15 -7.59
N GLN A 106 7.76 -11.13 -8.35
CA GLN A 106 8.59 -11.21 -9.56
C GLN A 106 10.04 -10.94 -9.17
N LEU A 107 10.85 -11.99 -9.07
CA LEU A 107 12.24 -11.89 -8.59
C LEU A 107 13.28 -12.04 -9.72
N GLY A 108 12.84 -11.90 -10.98
CA GLY A 108 13.72 -12.04 -12.15
C GLY A 108 14.83 -11.01 -12.24
N LYS A 109 14.65 -9.85 -11.60
CA LYS A 109 15.65 -8.78 -11.47
C LYS A 109 16.06 -8.51 -10.02
N TRP A 110 15.83 -9.47 -9.13
CA TRP A 110 16.20 -9.33 -7.73
C TRP A 110 17.71 -9.48 -7.53
N HIS A 111 18.38 -8.40 -7.12
CA HIS A 111 19.83 -8.35 -6.95
C HIS A 111 20.30 -8.85 -5.57
N ARG A 112 19.36 -9.19 -4.67
CA ARG A 112 19.58 -9.75 -3.33
C ARG A 112 20.23 -8.78 -2.35
N TYR A 113 19.95 -7.47 -2.49
CA TYR A 113 20.20 -6.52 -1.40
C TYR A 113 19.25 -6.78 -0.23
N THR A 114 18.02 -7.19 -0.54
CA THR A 114 17.10 -7.82 0.41
C THR A 114 17.39 -9.33 0.52
N SER A 115 17.16 -9.85 1.72
CA SER A 115 17.28 -11.27 2.07
C SER A 115 15.98 -12.03 1.80
N ASN A 116 16.06 -13.36 1.79
CA ASN A 116 14.88 -14.21 1.69
C ASN A 116 13.85 -13.91 2.81
N ASP A 117 14.30 -13.66 4.05
CA ASP A 117 13.43 -13.35 5.18
C ASP A 117 12.70 -12.01 4.98
N GLN A 118 13.35 -11.05 4.31
CA GLN A 118 12.74 -9.78 3.94
C GLN A 118 11.65 -9.95 2.87
N ILE A 119 11.81 -10.87 1.92
CA ILE A 119 10.73 -11.24 0.99
C ILE A 119 9.54 -11.85 1.75
N VAL A 120 9.79 -12.67 2.79
CA VAL A 120 8.72 -13.18 3.66
C VAL A 120 8.00 -12.07 4.39
N THR A 121 8.73 -11.07 4.89
CA THR A 121 8.14 -9.89 5.54
C THR A 121 7.19 -9.15 4.60
N LEU A 122 7.58 -8.92 3.34
CA LEU A 122 6.71 -8.26 2.36
C LEU A 122 5.43 -9.07 2.10
N SER A 123 5.54 -10.40 2.04
CA SER A 123 4.37 -11.30 1.91
C SER A 123 3.44 -11.20 3.13
N LYS A 124 4.00 -11.22 4.35
CA LYS A 124 3.23 -11.05 5.60
C LYS A 124 2.50 -9.71 5.62
N LEU A 125 3.19 -8.63 5.25
CA LEU A 125 2.59 -7.31 5.13
C LEU A 125 1.39 -7.31 4.19
N PHE A 126 1.52 -7.85 2.98
CA PHE A 126 0.40 -7.96 2.04
C PHE A 126 -0.81 -8.67 2.66
N TRP A 127 -0.61 -9.88 3.19
CA TRP A 127 -1.71 -10.71 3.70
C TRP A 127 -2.37 -10.12 4.94
N GLN A 128 -1.64 -9.30 5.70
CA GLN A 128 -2.17 -8.60 6.86
C GLN A 128 -2.91 -7.32 6.48
N CYS A 129 -2.35 -6.49 5.61
CA CYS A 129 -2.89 -5.15 5.34
C CYS A 129 -3.90 -5.14 4.19
N TYR A 130 -3.62 -5.83 3.08
CA TYR A 130 -4.40 -5.69 1.85
C TYR A 130 -5.84 -6.17 2.01
N PRO A 131 -6.14 -7.35 2.59
CA PRO A 131 -7.51 -7.77 2.81
C PRO A 131 -8.31 -6.84 3.73
N LYS A 132 -7.68 -6.30 4.79
CA LYS A 132 -8.31 -5.33 5.70
C LYS A 132 -8.66 -4.02 4.98
N MET A 133 -7.71 -3.46 4.23
CA MET A 133 -7.95 -2.27 3.41
C MET A 133 -9.00 -2.52 2.32
N TYR A 134 -8.97 -3.69 1.69
CA TYR A 134 -9.95 -4.08 0.67
C TYR A 134 -11.37 -4.15 1.24
N LYS A 135 -11.53 -4.76 2.42
CA LYS A 135 -12.83 -4.87 3.09
C LYS A 135 -13.45 -3.50 3.34
N ARG A 136 -12.63 -2.53 3.74
CA ARG A 136 -13.10 -1.17 4.03
C ARG A 136 -13.37 -0.38 2.73
N PHE A 137 -12.45 -0.41 1.77
CA PHE A 137 -12.44 0.48 0.61
C PHE A 137 -12.60 -0.22 -0.75
N GLY A 138 -11.97 -1.38 -0.93
CA GLY A 138 -11.84 -2.07 -2.23
C GLY A 138 -13.16 -2.46 -2.92
N PHE A 139 -14.24 -2.69 -2.17
CA PHE A 139 -15.54 -3.01 -2.75
C PHE A 139 -16.19 -1.85 -3.53
N VAL A 140 -15.81 -0.59 -3.25
CA VAL A 140 -16.41 0.59 -3.89
C VAL A 140 -16.28 0.54 -5.42
N LYS A 141 -15.11 0.12 -5.92
CA LYS A 141 -14.85 -0.03 -7.36
C LYS A 141 -14.58 -1.46 -7.81
N GLY A 142 -14.59 -2.42 -6.89
CA GLY A 142 -14.09 -3.76 -7.17
C GLY A 142 -12.62 -3.70 -7.52
N SER A 143 -11.81 -3.17 -6.59
CA SER A 143 -10.36 -3.12 -6.74
C SER A 143 -9.81 -4.53 -7.00
N PRO A 144 -8.62 -4.66 -7.61
CA PRO A 144 -8.03 -5.96 -7.89
C PRO A 144 -7.79 -6.76 -6.60
N THR A 145 -7.89 -8.09 -6.66
CA THR A 145 -7.46 -8.97 -5.54
C THR A 145 -6.20 -9.76 -5.90
N ASP A 146 -5.72 -9.61 -7.13
CA ASP A 146 -4.44 -10.06 -7.65
C ASP A 146 -3.46 -8.88 -7.74
N VAL A 147 -2.31 -9.04 -7.09
CA VAL A 147 -1.24 -8.02 -7.04
C VAL A 147 0.08 -8.67 -7.44
N SER A 148 0.88 -7.96 -8.23
CA SER A 148 2.25 -8.35 -8.58
C SER A 148 3.22 -7.40 -7.92
N ILE A 149 4.31 -7.92 -7.36
CA ILE A 149 5.38 -7.12 -6.76
C ILE A 149 6.70 -7.51 -7.42
N ALA A 150 7.32 -6.58 -8.12
CA ALA A 150 8.69 -6.70 -8.58
C ALA A 150 9.64 -6.17 -7.49
N VAL A 151 10.63 -6.98 -7.11
CA VAL A 151 11.75 -6.53 -6.27
C VAL A 151 12.97 -6.43 -7.18
N GLU A 152 13.34 -5.20 -7.52
CA GLU A 152 14.32 -4.89 -8.56
C GLU A 152 14.98 -3.52 -8.32
N ASP A 153 15.99 -3.17 -9.11
CA ASP A 153 16.70 -1.88 -9.05
C ASP A 153 16.50 -1.10 -10.38
N ASP A 154 15.27 -0.71 -10.67
CA ASP A 154 14.90 0.11 -11.85
C ASP A 154 14.89 1.64 -11.50
N ASP A 155 14.44 2.51 -12.42
CA ASP A 155 14.58 3.99 -12.37
C ASP A 155 13.70 4.74 -11.32
N TYR A 156 13.37 4.12 -10.17
CA TYR A 156 12.59 4.75 -9.09
C TYR A 156 13.33 4.73 -7.75
N ALA A 157 13.06 5.72 -6.91
CA ALA A 157 13.84 5.98 -5.70
C ALA A 157 13.57 4.98 -4.57
N ILE A 158 12.31 4.60 -4.34
CA ILE A 158 11.89 3.76 -3.22
C ILE A 158 10.95 2.67 -3.75
N SER A 159 9.82 3.11 -4.32
CA SER A 159 8.79 2.23 -4.82
C SER A 159 7.90 2.97 -5.83
N TRP A 160 7.09 2.22 -6.57
CA TRP A 160 6.12 2.76 -7.51
C TRP A 160 5.01 1.74 -7.80
N THR A 161 3.77 2.22 -8.00
CA THR A 161 2.63 1.39 -8.38
C THR A 161 2.05 1.79 -9.74
N SER A 162 1.73 0.78 -10.55
CA SER A 162 0.98 0.92 -11.81
C SER A 162 -0.08 -0.18 -11.94
N GLY A 163 -1.34 0.20 -11.77
CA GLY A 163 -2.45 -0.76 -11.77
C GLY A 163 -2.27 -1.76 -10.62
N THR A 164 -2.08 -3.04 -10.97
CA THR A 164 -1.83 -4.14 -10.01
C THR A 164 -0.36 -4.44 -9.78
N HIS A 165 0.55 -3.70 -10.41
CA HIS A 165 1.99 -3.96 -10.37
C HIS A 165 2.66 -2.95 -9.47
N ILE A 166 3.28 -3.46 -8.40
CA ILE A 166 4.09 -2.70 -7.45
C ILE A 166 5.54 -3.00 -7.75
N HIS A 167 6.36 -1.97 -7.73
CA HIS A 167 7.80 -2.03 -7.93
C HIS A 167 8.46 -1.56 -6.63
N LEU A 168 9.37 -2.36 -6.08
CA LEU A 168 10.08 -2.07 -4.84
C LEU A 168 11.59 -2.08 -5.09
N ASN A 169 12.28 -1.04 -4.66
CA ASN A 169 13.71 -0.87 -4.88
C ASN A 169 14.48 -1.80 -3.94
N ASP A 170 15.15 -2.82 -4.50
CA ASP A 170 15.86 -3.85 -3.74
C ASP A 170 16.97 -3.26 -2.88
N ARG A 171 17.77 -2.35 -3.44
CA ARG A 171 18.84 -1.64 -2.72
C ARG A 171 18.29 -0.82 -1.56
N TRP A 172 17.26 -0.02 -1.79
CA TRP A 172 16.64 0.81 -0.76
C TRP A 172 16.15 -0.04 0.42
N LEU A 173 15.43 -1.13 0.14
CA LEU A 173 14.95 -2.05 1.17
C LEU A 173 16.10 -2.77 1.90
N GLY A 174 17.21 -3.07 1.22
CA GLY A 174 18.42 -3.61 1.84
C GLY A 174 19.06 -2.63 2.83
N GLU A 175 19.07 -1.34 2.50
CA GLU A 175 19.68 -0.24 3.27
C GLU A 175 18.76 0.31 4.37
N ASN A 176 17.44 0.29 4.16
CA ASN A 176 16.42 0.90 5.02
C ASN A 176 15.47 -0.16 5.60
N LYS A 177 16.00 -1.01 6.48
CA LYS A 177 15.29 -2.20 7.00
C LYS A 177 14.03 -1.88 7.80
N THR A 178 13.84 -0.65 8.23
CA THR A 178 12.65 -0.17 8.96
C THR A 178 11.54 0.34 8.05
N ASP A 179 11.78 0.47 6.74
CA ASP A 179 10.84 1.06 5.78
C ASP A 179 10.14 0.00 4.91
N PHE A 180 10.03 -1.23 5.41
CA PHE A 180 9.40 -2.33 4.67
C PHE A 180 7.90 -2.13 4.44
N ASP A 181 7.26 -1.32 5.28
CA ASP A 181 5.86 -0.95 5.18
C ASP A 181 5.57 0.09 4.08
N CYS A 182 6.57 0.55 3.32
CA CYS A 182 6.35 1.29 2.07
C CYS A 182 5.45 0.49 1.10
N ILE A 183 5.52 -0.85 1.13
CA ILE A 183 4.59 -1.71 0.39
C ILE A 183 3.13 -1.44 0.75
N THR A 184 2.80 -1.10 1.99
CA THR A 184 1.43 -0.81 2.41
C THR A 184 0.93 0.48 1.74
N HIS A 185 1.79 1.49 1.60
CA HIS A 185 1.46 2.70 0.83
C HIS A 185 1.17 2.36 -0.64
N GLU A 186 2.04 1.58 -1.28
CA GLU A 186 1.86 1.16 -2.67
C GLU A 186 0.60 0.31 -2.89
N LEU A 187 0.29 -0.58 -1.94
CA LEU A 187 -0.93 -1.38 -1.96
C LEU A 187 -2.21 -0.52 -1.93
N VAL A 188 -2.15 0.68 -1.36
CA VAL A 188 -3.29 1.60 -1.36
C VAL A 188 -3.52 2.16 -2.76
N HIS A 189 -2.48 2.42 -3.54
CA HIS A 189 -2.64 2.83 -4.94
C HIS A 189 -3.32 1.75 -5.78
N VAL A 190 -3.09 0.47 -5.49
CA VAL A 190 -3.85 -0.64 -6.10
C VAL A 190 -5.34 -0.55 -5.73
N ILE A 191 -5.65 -0.23 -4.47
CA ILE A 191 -7.04 -0.06 -4.00
C ILE A 191 -7.70 1.16 -4.63
N GLN A 192 -7.02 2.30 -4.69
CA GLN A 192 -7.51 3.52 -5.33
C GLN A 192 -7.87 3.28 -6.80
N ASN A 193 -7.12 2.41 -7.49
CA ASN A 193 -7.39 1.96 -8.85
C ASN A 193 -7.65 3.14 -9.82
N GLY A 194 -6.76 4.12 -9.79
CA GLY A 194 -6.76 5.27 -10.72
C GLY A 194 -7.66 6.42 -10.32
N TRP A 195 -7.46 7.01 -9.15
CA TRP A 195 -8.03 8.33 -8.84
C TRP A 195 -7.56 9.37 -9.87
N ASP A 196 -8.43 10.33 -10.17
CA ASP A 196 -8.19 11.36 -11.19
C ASP A 196 -8.17 12.73 -10.50
N GLU A 197 -7.02 13.41 -10.56
CA GLU A 197 -6.80 14.71 -9.95
C GLU A 197 -7.83 15.76 -10.37
N ALA A 198 -8.43 15.67 -11.55
CA ALA A 198 -9.48 16.59 -12.00
C ALA A 198 -10.76 16.52 -11.14
N TYR A 199 -10.93 15.44 -10.40
CA TYR A 199 -12.07 15.16 -9.52
C TYR A 199 -11.69 15.15 -8.04
N LEU A 200 -10.46 15.54 -7.71
CA LEU A 200 -10.00 15.73 -6.35
C LEU A 200 -9.96 17.22 -6.02
N GLU A 201 -10.20 17.57 -4.76
CA GLU A 201 -10.00 18.94 -4.30
C GLU A 201 -8.53 19.34 -4.48
N TYR A 202 -7.65 18.40 -4.11
CA TYR A 202 -6.22 18.49 -4.24
C TYR A 202 -5.67 17.17 -4.76
N GLY A 203 -4.76 17.23 -5.74
CA GLY A 203 -4.07 16.04 -6.24
C GLY A 203 -3.31 15.28 -5.13
N ALA A 204 -2.85 16.00 -4.11
CA ALA A 204 -2.18 15.43 -2.94
C ALA A 204 -3.01 14.36 -2.21
N TYR A 205 -4.34 14.37 -2.30
CA TYR A 205 -5.19 13.37 -1.64
C TYR A 205 -4.88 11.92 -2.05
N ILE A 206 -4.33 11.70 -3.25
CA ILE A 206 -3.85 10.37 -3.69
C ILE A 206 -2.80 9.85 -2.70
N GLU A 207 -1.74 10.63 -2.49
CA GLU A 207 -0.63 10.28 -1.60
C GLU A 207 -1.02 10.31 -0.13
N ARG A 208 -1.80 11.33 0.29
CA ARG A 208 -2.24 11.46 1.69
C ARG A 208 -3.13 10.32 2.13
N PHE A 209 -3.99 9.81 1.24
CA PHE A 209 -4.81 8.64 1.55
C PHE A 209 -3.98 7.35 1.61
N ALA A 210 -2.95 7.22 0.76
CA ALA A 210 -1.99 6.11 0.84
C ALA A 210 -1.22 6.12 2.16
N ASP A 211 -0.73 7.29 2.56
CA ASP A 211 -0.08 7.52 3.85
C ASP A 211 -1.02 7.28 5.04
N TYR A 212 -2.28 7.72 4.95
CA TYR A 212 -3.31 7.45 5.96
C TYR A 212 -3.51 5.95 6.16
N CYS A 213 -3.61 5.18 5.08
CA CYS A 213 -3.77 3.74 5.16
C CYS A 213 -2.48 3.04 5.61
N ARG A 214 -1.29 3.49 5.16
CA ARG A 214 -0.01 3.04 5.72
C ARG A 214 0.00 3.22 7.23
N PHE A 215 -0.45 4.38 7.72
CA PHE A 215 -0.50 4.65 9.15
C PHE A 215 -1.28 3.59 9.95
N LEU A 216 -2.44 3.23 9.42
CA LEU A 216 -3.39 2.35 10.10
C LEU A 216 -3.06 0.87 9.95
N TYR A 217 -2.68 0.45 8.74
CA TYR A 217 -2.63 -0.96 8.37
C TYR A 217 -1.22 -1.55 8.29
N ALA A 218 -0.17 -0.72 8.36
CA ALA A 218 1.21 -1.19 8.41
C ALA A 218 1.52 -1.89 9.75
N MET A 219 1.24 -3.20 9.80
CA MET A 219 1.36 -4.09 10.98
C MET A 219 0.52 -3.64 12.20
N ASP A 220 -0.21 -4.57 12.79
CA ASP A 220 -1.14 -4.32 13.91
C ASP A 220 -0.44 -3.75 15.16
N ASN A 221 0.87 -3.94 15.29
CA ASN A 221 1.68 -3.43 16.40
C ASN A 221 2.54 -2.20 16.03
N GLY A 222 2.42 -1.66 14.82
CA GLY A 222 3.19 -0.48 14.39
C GLY A 222 4.68 -0.69 14.14
N TYR A 223 5.15 -1.95 14.10
CA TYR A 223 6.57 -2.30 14.15
C TYR A 223 7.47 -1.50 13.18
N TYR A 224 7.04 -1.30 11.94
CA TYR A 224 7.79 -0.53 10.94
C TYR A 224 7.43 0.96 11.01
N ASN A 225 6.13 1.24 10.96
CA ASN A 225 5.56 2.56 10.80
C ASN A 225 5.94 3.54 11.94
N ASP A 226 5.95 3.09 13.19
CA ASP A 226 6.23 3.98 14.32
C ASP A 226 7.68 4.51 14.27
N ALA A 227 8.65 3.71 13.82
CA ALA A 227 10.05 4.10 13.82
C ALA A 227 10.49 4.95 12.61
N CYS A 228 9.74 4.90 11.49
CA CYS A 228 10.15 5.52 10.23
C CYS A 228 9.23 6.64 9.75
N TRP A 229 8.05 6.80 10.34
CA TRP A 229 7.04 7.70 9.81
C TRP A 229 6.31 8.52 10.88
N ASP A 230 6.33 9.84 10.69
CA ASP A 230 5.70 10.81 11.57
C ASP A 230 4.39 11.32 10.97
N LEU A 231 3.31 11.23 11.75
CA LEU A 231 2.13 12.05 11.50
C LEU A 231 2.47 13.49 11.90
N TRP A 232 2.80 14.36 10.95
CA TRP A 232 3.20 15.73 11.29
C TRP A 232 2.10 16.53 12.01
N THR A 233 2.51 17.39 12.94
CA THR A 233 1.61 18.35 13.60
C THR A 233 1.21 19.46 12.62
N PRO A 234 0.16 20.24 12.91
CA PRO A 234 -0.18 21.42 12.11
C PRO A 234 0.91 22.51 12.05
N GLU A 235 1.96 22.43 12.87
CA GLU A 235 3.10 23.33 12.76
C GLU A 235 3.94 23.03 11.50
N VAL A 236 3.95 21.77 11.05
CA VAL A 236 4.68 21.30 9.88
C VAL A 236 3.72 21.11 8.68
N GLU A 237 2.64 20.36 8.85
CA GLU A 237 1.57 20.17 7.85
C GLU A 237 0.40 21.12 8.15
N ASN A 238 0.59 22.39 7.79
CA ASN A 238 -0.26 23.49 8.24
C ASN A 238 -1.56 23.71 7.45
N ASN A 239 -1.93 22.77 6.59
CA ASN A 239 -3.15 22.83 5.79
C ASN A 239 -3.76 21.43 5.56
N ARG A 240 -5.05 21.41 5.25
CA ARG A 240 -5.82 20.18 5.04
C ARG A 240 -5.46 19.40 3.78
N GLU A 241 -4.88 20.04 2.76
CA GLU A 241 -4.38 19.38 1.55
C GLU A 241 -3.25 18.40 1.87
N THR A 242 -2.38 18.76 2.82
CA THR A 242 -1.15 18.01 3.11
C THR A 242 -1.22 17.17 4.38
N SER A 243 -2.23 17.39 5.23
CA SER A 243 -2.26 16.81 6.58
C SER A 243 -2.89 15.42 6.64
N VAL A 244 -2.06 14.38 6.72
CA VAL A 244 -2.55 13.01 6.94
C VAL A 244 -3.18 12.87 8.32
N ARG A 245 -2.59 13.56 9.31
CA ARG A 245 -3.07 13.59 10.70
C ARG A 245 -4.51 14.10 10.82
N PHE A 246 -4.93 15.02 9.96
CA PHE A 246 -6.31 15.49 9.91
C PHE A 246 -7.29 14.41 9.46
N MET A 247 -6.92 13.60 8.46
CA MET A 247 -7.73 12.45 8.02
C MET A 247 -7.89 11.42 9.15
N VAL A 248 -6.78 11.13 9.85
CA VAL A 248 -6.80 10.24 11.03
C VAL A 248 -7.69 10.81 12.13
N TRP A 249 -7.60 12.11 12.42
CA TRP A 249 -8.44 12.76 13.42
C TRP A 249 -9.93 12.69 13.06
N LEU A 250 -10.27 12.99 11.80
CA LEU A 250 -11.65 12.90 11.31
C LEU A 250 -12.21 11.49 11.49
N ASP A 251 -11.45 10.49 11.06
CA ASP A 251 -11.88 9.10 11.16
C ASP A 251 -12.03 8.66 12.62
N TYR A 252 -10.99 8.94 13.42
CA TYR A 252 -10.95 8.53 14.81
C TYR A 252 -12.10 9.13 15.63
N PHE A 253 -12.45 10.39 15.44
CA PHE A 253 -13.46 11.02 16.28
C PHE A 253 -14.89 10.88 15.75
N TYR A 254 -15.08 10.82 14.44
CA TYR A 254 -16.41 11.02 13.84
C TYR A 254 -16.89 9.87 12.95
N SER A 255 -16.04 8.91 12.60
CA SER A 255 -16.51 7.68 11.94
C SER A 255 -17.13 6.71 12.94
N THR A 256 -18.16 6.00 12.46
CA THR A 256 -18.83 4.91 13.15
C THR A 256 -19.06 3.76 12.17
N PRO A 257 -19.38 2.53 12.64
CA PRO A 257 -19.68 1.41 11.75
C PRO A 257 -20.80 1.70 10.74
N ASP A 258 -21.78 2.52 11.13
CA ASP A 258 -22.92 2.90 10.27
C ASP A 258 -22.66 4.18 9.45
N ASN A 259 -21.60 4.93 9.78
CA ASN A 259 -21.25 6.18 9.13
C ASN A 259 -19.73 6.38 9.09
N ASP A 260 -19.09 5.74 8.12
CA ASP A 260 -17.63 5.78 7.93
C ASP A 260 -17.25 6.95 7.00
N LEU A 261 -16.65 7.99 7.57
CA LEU A 261 -16.28 9.21 6.85
C LEU A 261 -15.16 8.96 5.84
N MET A 262 -14.16 8.15 6.20
CA MET A 262 -13.05 7.87 5.28
C MET A 262 -13.47 6.96 4.13
N LYS A 263 -14.42 6.05 4.36
CA LYS A 263 -15.03 5.30 3.27
C LYS A 263 -15.86 6.18 2.35
N LYS A 264 -16.62 7.14 2.88
CA LYS A 264 -17.33 8.13 2.04
C LYS A 264 -16.38 9.01 1.25
N PHE A 265 -15.31 9.50 1.88
CA PHE A 265 -14.25 10.24 1.22
C PHE A 265 -13.65 9.41 0.07
N PHE A 266 -13.29 8.15 0.36
CA PHE A 266 -12.79 7.21 -0.65
C PHE A 266 -13.79 7.01 -1.78
N THR A 267 -15.09 6.84 -1.49
CA THR A 267 -16.16 6.69 -2.48
C THR A 267 -16.28 7.91 -3.37
N VAL A 268 -16.31 9.12 -2.80
CA VAL A 268 -16.39 10.36 -3.56
C VAL A 268 -15.22 10.51 -4.52
N CYS A 269 -13.99 10.26 -4.04
CA CYS A 269 -12.78 10.31 -4.86
C CYS A 269 -12.81 9.25 -5.96
N SER A 270 -13.18 8.02 -5.61
CA SER A 270 -13.20 6.90 -6.54
C SER A 270 -14.24 7.09 -7.62
N GLU A 271 -15.47 7.49 -7.29
CA GLU A 271 -16.57 7.62 -8.26
C GLU A 271 -16.46 8.86 -9.15
N TYR A 272 -15.42 9.68 -8.99
CA TYR A 272 -15.24 10.95 -9.71
C TYR A 272 -16.48 11.86 -9.56
N LYS A 273 -17.08 11.84 -8.36
CA LYS A 273 -18.44 12.33 -8.17
C LYS A 273 -18.56 13.85 -8.26
N TYR A 274 -17.50 14.56 -7.86
CA TYR A 274 -17.44 16.02 -7.87
C TYR A 274 -16.18 16.47 -8.62
N PRO A 275 -16.29 17.45 -9.54
CA PRO A 275 -15.11 18.11 -10.08
C PRO A 275 -14.38 18.90 -8.98
N ALA A 276 -13.07 19.14 -9.14
CA ALA A 276 -12.24 19.84 -8.15
C ALA A 276 -12.86 21.15 -7.60
N ALA A 277 -13.58 21.90 -8.43
CA ALA A 277 -14.18 23.19 -8.05
C ALA A 277 -15.47 23.09 -7.22
N GLU A 278 -16.03 21.89 -7.01
CA GLU A 278 -17.32 21.68 -6.34
C GLU A 278 -17.18 20.86 -5.04
N TRP A 279 -15.99 20.84 -4.44
CA TRP A 279 -15.70 20.00 -3.29
C TRP A 279 -16.37 20.40 -1.98
N ASP A 280 -16.92 21.61 -1.86
CA ASP A 280 -17.81 21.97 -0.74
C ASP A 280 -19.03 21.03 -0.67
N ALA A 281 -19.55 20.62 -1.84
CA ALA A 281 -20.65 19.67 -1.92
C ALA A 281 -20.19 18.24 -1.59
N ALA A 282 -18.96 17.87 -1.97
CA ALA A 282 -18.34 16.61 -1.56
C ALA A 282 -18.24 16.51 -0.03
N TRP A 283 -17.71 17.55 0.63
CA TRP A 283 -17.60 17.59 2.08
C TRP A 283 -18.97 17.55 2.77
N THR A 284 -19.97 18.25 2.23
CA THR A 284 -21.36 18.16 2.72
C THR A 284 -21.86 16.71 2.71
N GLU A 285 -21.61 15.95 1.65
CA GLU A 285 -22.01 14.55 1.56
C GLU A 285 -21.22 13.64 2.51
N ILE A 286 -19.89 13.81 2.55
CA ILE A 286 -19.00 13.02 3.41
C ILE A 286 -19.44 13.18 4.87
N LEU A 287 -19.64 14.41 5.33
CA LEU A 287 -19.96 14.74 6.71
C LEU A 287 -21.41 14.46 7.11
N SER A 288 -22.31 14.19 6.15
CA SER A 288 -23.73 13.94 6.44
C SER A 288 -23.91 12.75 7.40
N GLY A 289 -24.81 12.90 8.38
CA GLY A 289 -25.08 11.92 9.41
C GLY A 289 -24.02 11.83 10.52
N SER A 290 -22.99 12.68 10.49
CA SER A 290 -21.99 12.77 11.56
C SER A 290 -22.26 13.97 12.47
N GLU A 291 -21.54 14.06 13.59
CA GLU A 291 -21.59 15.24 14.47
C GLU A 291 -21.06 16.51 13.80
N LEU A 292 -20.37 16.39 12.66
CA LEU A 292 -19.84 17.49 11.86
C LEU A 292 -20.81 17.93 10.74
N GLU A 293 -21.99 17.31 10.62
CA GLU A 293 -22.95 17.69 9.58
C GLU A 293 -23.34 19.17 9.69
N GLY A 294 -23.27 19.88 8.56
CA GLY A 294 -23.59 21.30 8.46
C GLY A 294 -22.45 22.24 8.82
N HIS A 295 -21.30 21.73 9.25
CA HIS A 295 -20.08 22.52 9.39
C HIS A 295 -19.34 22.64 8.04
N ASP A 296 -18.70 23.78 7.83
CA ASP A 296 -17.77 23.98 6.72
C ASP A 296 -16.43 23.27 7.01
N ILE A 297 -15.76 22.78 5.96
CA ILE A 297 -14.51 22.02 6.13
C ILE A 297 -13.39 22.87 6.74
N ASP A 298 -13.36 24.17 6.49
CA ASP A 298 -12.36 25.06 7.07
C ASP A 298 -12.62 25.29 8.58
N ASP A 299 -13.89 25.34 9.01
CA ASP A 299 -14.24 25.37 10.43
C ASP A 299 -13.81 24.07 11.13
N ILE A 300 -14.00 22.92 10.48
CA ILE A 300 -13.57 21.61 10.98
C ILE A 300 -12.05 21.53 11.08
N TRP A 301 -11.31 22.10 10.12
CA TRP A 301 -9.86 22.24 10.20
C TRP A 301 -9.43 23.07 11.42
N GLN A 302 -10.14 24.17 11.74
CA GLN A 302 -9.87 24.95 12.96
C GLN A 302 -10.15 24.17 14.25
N MET A 303 -11.20 23.34 14.25
CA MET A 303 -11.49 22.43 15.37
C MET A 303 -10.34 21.42 15.58
N TYR A 304 -9.87 20.81 14.48
CA TYR A 304 -8.72 19.90 14.50
C TYR A 304 -7.48 20.59 15.06
N THR A 305 -7.03 21.69 14.47
CA THR A 305 -5.80 22.38 14.87
C THR A 305 -5.83 22.89 16.33
N SER A 306 -7.03 23.13 16.87
CA SER A 306 -7.23 23.51 18.27
C SER A 306 -7.26 22.33 19.24
N SER A 307 -7.45 21.10 18.77
CA SER A 307 -7.59 19.89 19.59
C SER A 307 -6.28 19.47 20.28
N ASP A 308 -6.39 18.66 21.33
CA ASP A 308 -5.21 18.05 21.97
C ASP A 308 -4.56 17.02 21.04
N PHE A 309 -5.36 16.27 20.27
CA PHE A 309 -4.89 15.31 19.27
C PHE A 309 -3.89 15.92 18.30
N ALA A 310 -4.18 17.12 17.79
CA ALA A 310 -3.31 17.81 16.85
C ALA A 310 -1.93 18.18 17.43
N LYS A 311 -1.81 18.28 18.76
CA LYS A 311 -0.61 18.78 19.46
C LYS A 311 0.29 17.66 20.01
N LEU A 312 -0.23 16.45 20.16
CA LEU A 312 0.55 15.32 20.66
C LEU A 312 1.61 14.88 19.65
N LYS A 313 2.76 14.43 20.13
CA LYS A 313 3.84 13.93 19.26
C LYS A 313 3.53 12.52 18.77
N SER A 314 3.75 12.30 17.47
CA SER A 314 3.74 10.97 16.86
C SER A 314 5.11 10.31 16.83
N GLU A 315 6.17 11.10 17.02
CA GLU A 315 7.55 10.64 16.95
C GLU A 315 7.84 9.60 18.03
N VAL A 316 8.50 8.50 17.67
CA VAL A 316 9.20 7.61 18.61
C VAL A 316 10.68 7.56 18.30
N ARG A 317 11.50 7.40 19.35
CA ARG A 317 12.96 7.48 19.22
C ARG A 317 13.62 6.12 19.18
N ASN A 318 12.95 5.10 19.70
CA ASN A 318 13.45 3.74 19.76
C ASN A 318 12.41 2.76 19.22
N GLU A 319 12.91 1.71 18.57
CA GLU A 319 12.08 0.60 18.11
C GLU A 319 11.29 -0.01 19.27
N GLY A 320 9.98 -0.19 19.07
CA GLY A 320 9.06 -0.72 20.08
C GLY A 320 8.53 0.28 21.12
N GLU A 321 8.89 1.57 21.02
CA GLU A 321 8.21 2.63 21.76
C GLU A 321 6.84 2.94 21.13
N VAL A 322 5.93 3.48 21.96
CA VAL A 322 4.63 3.99 21.53
C VAL A 322 4.65 5.51 21.69
N SER A 323 4.22 6.25 20.67
CA SER A 323 4.23 7.72 20.68
C SER A 323 3.26 8.31 21.70
N GLU A 324 3.40 9.60 22.02
CA GLU A 324 2.44 10.29 22.90
C GLU A 324 1.02 10.23 22.33
N LEU A 325 0.89 10.39 21.01
CA LEU A 325 -0.37 10.29 20.29
C LEU A 325 -1.01 8.90 20.44
N LEU A 326 -0.24 7.84 20.17
CA LEU A 326 -0.74 6.46 20.24
C LEU A 326 -0.96 5.97 21.68
N ASN A 327 -0.28 6.55 22.66
CA ASN A 327 -0.57 6.29 24.07
C ASN A 327 -1.88 6.95 24.54
N ALA A 328 -2.21 8.12 23.98
CA ALA A 328 -3.43 8.83 24.33
C ALA A 328 -4.66 8.32 23.58
N TYR A 329 -4.47 7.80 22.37
CA TYR A 329 -5.54 7.38 21.47
C TYR A 329 -5.22 6.02 20.86
N ASP A 330 -6.09 5.03 21.10
CA ASP A 330 -6.02 3.72 20.46
C ASP A 330 -6.53 3.81 19.01
N ILE A 331 -5.75 4.48 18.16
CA ILE A 331 -6.15 4.80 16.79
C ILE A 331 -6.25 3.52 15.95
N ARG A 332 -5.24 2.65 16.02
CA ARG A 332 -5.19 1.43 15.21
C ARG A 332 -6.25 0.43 15.65
N GLY A 333 -6.45 0.23 16.97
CA GLY A 333 -7.51 -0.64 17.46
C GLY A 333 -8.89 -0.14 17.03
N LYS A 334 -9.18 1.15 17.17
CA LYS A 334 -10.49 1.70 16.79
C LYS A 334 -10.78 1.65 15.28
N LEU A 335 -9.78 1.91 14.43
CA LEU A 335 -10.01 2.17 13.00
C LEU A 335 -9.75 0.98 12.07
N THR A 336 -9.18 -0.11 12.60
CA THR A 336 -8.87 -1.32 11.82
C THR A 336 -9.65 -2.58 12.24
N ASP A 337 -10.36 -2.52 13.37
CA ASP A 337 -11.38 -3.50 13.78
C ASP A 337 -12.67 -3.35 12.94
#